data_AF-K2SZE6-F1
#
_entry.id   AF-K2SZE6-F1
#
_cell.length_a   1.000
_cell.length_b   1.000
_cell.length_c   1.000
_cell.angle_alpha   90.00
_cell.angle_beta   90.00
_cell.angle_gamma   90.00
#
_symmetry.space_group_name_H-M   'P 1'
#
loop_
_entity.id
_entity.type
_entity.pdbx_description
1 polymer ?
#
loop_
_entity_poly.entity_id
_entity_poly.type
_entity_poly.pdbx_seq_one_letter_code
_entity_poly.pdbx_strand_id
1 'polypeptide(L)'
;MDCEICGKELAKARIHCSTCARAALYPYRIEQATTLLERETFSQHVEAVVNGTEDRAGQAVSLGETLVDTHESSKRVAVQRNLAAADEIQERMRLITEQTELLQRQMEETKREIAARKAAIAQRRSDLESATYNIDKRRAKELDMVKEVIRTVKHADDVGQREDIRSKVWHCKHAADVAGLKQRRRRSRDGQTKLEYYIGGVRIHDLRDLNCTCSN
;
A
#
# COMPACT_ATOMS: atom_id res chain seq x y z
N MET A 1 27.74 -30.06 76.49
CA MET A 1 27.94 -31.02 75.38
C MET A 1 29.40 -30.93 75.00
N ASP A 2 30.22 -31.77 75.61
CA ASP A 2 31.66 -31.82 75.31
C ASP A 2 31.86 -32.50 73.96
N CYS A 3 32.84 -32.05 73.18
CA CYS A 3 33.09 -32.68 71.90
C CYS A 3 33.74 -34.06 72.12
N GLU A 4 33.06 -35.14 71.76
CA GLU A 4 33.56 -36.52 71.90
C GLU A 4 34.87 -36.79 71.14
N ILE A 5 35.23 -35.94 70.16
CA ILE A 5 36.45 -36.10 69.35
C ILE A 5 37.64 -35.36 69.95
N CYS A 6 37.45 -34.17 70.54
CA CYS A 6 38.55 -33.35 71.04
C CYS A 6 38.49 -33.05 72.55
N GLY A 7 37.48 -33.57 73.26
CA GLY A 7 37.35 -33.56 74.72
C GLY A 7 37.23 -32.17 75.37
N LYS A 8 37.02 -31.11 74.58
CA LYS A 8 36.97 -29.72 75.07
C LYS A 8 35.54 -29.24 75.22
N GLU A 9 35.27 -28.56 76.33
CA GLU A 9 34.01 -27.84 76.57
C GLU A 9 33.79 -26.76 75.51
N LEU A 10 32.58 -26.74 74.95
CA LEU A 10 32.17 -25.79 73.91
C LEU A 10 31.88 -24.38 74.47
N ALA A 11 32.51 -24.00 75.58
CA ALA A 11 32.07 -22.88 76.41
C ALA A 11 32.51 -21.50 75.90
N LYS A 12 33.47 -21.39 74.96
CA LYS A 12 33.84 -20.10 74.32
C LYS A 12 34.71 -20.27 73.06
N ALA A 13 34.05 -20.19 71.91
CA ALA A 13 34.51 -19.55 70.67
C ALA A 13 35.70 -20.10 69.85
N ARG A 14 36.28 -21.29 70.10
CA ARG A 14 37.23 -21.89 69.14
C ARG A 14 36.73 -23.23 68.62
N ILE A 15 36.36 -23.24 67.34
CA ILE A 15 36.01 -24.44 66.59
C ILE A 15 37.32 -25.13 66.21
N HIS A 16 37.58 -26.31 66.78
CA HIS A 16 38.83 -27.04 66.53
C HIS A 16 38.66 -28.24 65.58
N CYS A 17 37.43 -28.72 65.40
CA CYS A 17 37.11 -29.85 64.52
C CYS A 17 35.69 -29.71 63.95
N SER A 18 35.36 -30.55 62.95
CA SER A 18 34.05 -30.57 62.32
C SER A 18 32.90 -30.84 63.30
N THR A 19 33.14 -31.66 64.34
CA THR A 19 32.13 -31.94 65.37
C THR A 19 31.90 -30.76 66.32
N CYS A 20 32.93 -29.98 66.66
CA CYS A 20 32.75 -28.72 67.40
C CYS A 20 31.94 -27.70 66.58
N ALA A 21 32.22 -27.59 65.28
CA ALA A 21 31.46 -26.72 64.38
C ALA A 21 29.99 -27.15 64.34
N ARG A 22 29.76 -28.47 64.26
CA ARG A 22 28.41 -29.04 64.23
C ARG A 22 27.67 -28.81 65.54
N ALA A 23 28.30 -29.08 66.69
CA ALA A 23 27.74 -28.85 68.03
C ALA A 23 27.38 -27.37 68.26
N ALA A 24 28.21 -26.44 67.79
CA ALA A 24 27.94 -25.01 67.89
C ALA A 24 26.76 -24.55 67.02
N LEU A 25 26.51 -25.21 65.88
CA LEU A 25 25.43 -24.88 64.94
C LEU A 25 24.09 -25.57 65.25
N TYR A 26 24.11 -26.72 65.92
CA TYR A 26 22.89 -27.45 66.28
C TYR A 26 21.84 -26.63 67.03
N PRO A 27 22.16 -25.84 68.08
CA PRO A 27 21.13 -25.05 68.77
C PRO A 27 20.45 -24.05 67.83
N TYR A 28 21.21 -23.33 66.99
CA TYR A 28 20.65 -22.40 66.01
C TYR A 28 19.82 -23.10 64.94
N ARG A 29 20.19 -24.31 64.52
CA ARG A 29 19.39 -25.10 63.57
C ARG A 29 18.07 -25.56 64.18
N ILE A 30 18.07 -25.93 65.47
CA ILE A 30 16.86 -26.31 66.20
C ILE A 30 15.96 -25.07 66.38
N GLU A 31 16.53 -23.93 66.76
CA GLU A 31 15.80 -22.66 66.87
C GLU A 31 15.20 -22.20 65.52
N GLN A 32 15.97 -22.33 64.44
CA GLN A 32 15.46 -22.02 63.09
C GLN A 32 14.33 -22.98 62.68
N ALA A 33 14.48 -24.28 62.94
CA ALA A 33 13.46 -25.28 62.62
C ALA A 33 12.18 -25.06 63.42
N THR A 34 12.28 -24.76 64.71
CA THR A 34 11.13 -24.44 65.58
C THR A 34 10.42 -23.18 65.11
N THR A 35 11.15 -22.12 64.78
CA THR A 35 10.58 -20.88 64.21
C THR A 35 9.84 -21.14 62.89
N LEU A 36 10.39 -22.00 62.02
CA LEU A 36 9.73 -22.35 60.76
C LEU A 36 8.45 -23.17 60.96
N LEU A 37 8.46 -24.11 61.91
CA LEU A 37 7.28 -24.89 62.28
C LEU A 37 6.20 -23.98 62.87
N GLU A 38 6.56 -23.07 63.77
CA GLU A 38 5.63 -22.07 64.31
C GLU A 38 5.03 -21.22 63.18
N ARG A 39 5.85 -20.71 62.26
CA ARG A 39 5.36 -19.94 61.10
C ARG A 39 4.40 -20.75 60.23
N GLU A 40 4.69 -22.01 59.97
CA GLU A 40 3.82 -22.89 59.19
C GLU A 40 2.48 -23.12 59.90
N THR A 41 2.51 -23.38 61.22
CA THR A 41 1.27 -23.49 62.00
C THR A 41 0.47 -22.19 61.94
N PHE A 42 1.08 -21.02 62.16
CA PHE A 42 0.37 -19.75 62.04
C PHE A 42 -0.20 -19.52 60.64
N SER A 43 0.54 -19.89 59.59
CA SER A 43 0.08 -19.74 58.20
C SER A 43 -1.15 -20.61 57.93
N GLN A 44 -1.13 -21.88 58.37
CA GLN A 44 -2.29 -22.77 58.27
C GLN A 44 -3.51 -22.24 59.03
N HIS A 45 -3.31 -21.62 60.20
CA HIS A 45 -4.39 -21.02 60.97
C HIS A 45 -4.97 -19.79 60.26
N VAL A 46 -4.13 -18.93 59.68
CA VAL A 46 -4.59 -17.78 58.89
C VAL A 46 -5.37 -18.24 57.67
N GLU A 47 -4.88 -19.24 56.95
CA GLU A 47 -5.57 -19.81 55.80
C GLU A 47 -6.93 -20.40 56.18
N ALA A 48 -7.02 -21.10 57.32
CA ALA A 48 -8.27 -21.62 57.85
C ALA A 48 -9.30 -20.51 58.20
N VAL A 49 -8.83 -19.38 58.76
CA VAL A 49 -9.69 -18.22 59.09
C VAL A 49 -10.14 -17.47 57.84
N VAL A 50 -9.26 -17.34 56.84
CA VAL A 50 -9.52 -16.57 55.60
C VAL A 50 -10.39 -17.34 54.62
N ASN A 51 -10.15 -18.64 54.47
CA ASN A 51 -10.91 -19.48 53.55
C ASN A 51 -12.17 -20.06 54.22
N GLY A 52 -12.19 -20.15 55.54
CA GLY A 52 -13.24 -20.81 56.31
C GLY A 52 -13.06 -22.33 56.29
N THR A 53 -13.48 -22.98 57.37
CA THR A 53 -13.50 -24.45 57.49
C THR A 53 -14.94 -24.95 57.34
N GLU A 54 -15.19 -25.91 56.45
CA GLU A 54 -16.55 -26.48 56.25
C GLU A 54 -17.01 -27.37 57.42
N ASP A 55 -16.07 -27.82 58.27
CA ASP A 55 -16.36 -28.66 59.42
C ASP A 55 -16.96 -27.86 60.59
N ARG A 56 -18.20 -28.19 60.96
CA ARG A 56 -18.92 -27.60 62.13
C ARG A 56 -18.19 -27.77 63.47
N ALA A 57 -17.20 -28.67 63.56
CA ALA A 57 -16.40 -28.88 64.76
C ALA A 57 -15.17 -27.94 64.85
N GLY A 58 -14.80 -27.25 63.75
CA GLY A 58 -13.65 -26.32 63.66
C GLY A 58 -14.03 -24.83 63.64
N GLN A 59 -15.29 -24.51 63.96
CA GLN A 59 -15.87 -23.17 63.76
C GLN A 59 -15.31 -22.07 64.68
N ALA A 60 -14.51 -22.44 65.69
CA ALA A 60 -13.79 -21.52 66.53
C ALA A 60 -12.32 -21.94 66.59
N VAL A 61 -11.45 -21.14 65.99
CA VAL A 61 -10.00 -21.28 66.15
C VAL A 61 -9.59 -20.42 67.33
N SER A 62 -9.05 -21.05 68.38
CA SER A 62 -8.60 -20.34 69.59
C SER A 62 -7.25 -19.67 69.31
N LEU A 63 -7.27 -18.36 69.08
CA LEU A 63 -6.05 -17.53 69.08
C LEU A 63 -5.80 -17.10 70.52
N GLY A 64 -5.15 -17.97 71.31
CA GLY A 64 -4.91 -17.72 72.73
C GLY A 64 -6.21 -17.52 73.52
N GLU A 65 -6.39 -16.34 74.11
CA GLU A 65 -7.52 -15.98 75.00
C GLU A 65 -8.80 -15.54 74.24
N THR A 66 -8.74 -15.44 72.90
CA THR A 66 -9.84 -14.97 72.05
C THR A 66 -10.32 -16.04 71.07
N LEU A 67 -11.63 -16.33 71.11
CA LEU A 67 -12.33 -17.18 70.15
C LEU A 67 -12.74 -16.35 68.94
N VAL A 68 -12.22 -16.68 67.76
CA VAL A 68 -12.60 -16.05 66.49
C VAL A 68 -13.53 -16.99 65.73
N ASP A 69 -14.73 -16.50 65.38
CA ASP A 69 -15.66 -17.20 64.50
C ASP A 69 -15.12 -17.18 63.06
N THR A 70 -14.58 -18.31 62.62
CA THR A 70 -13.95 -18.48 61.30
C THR A 70 -14.96 -18.35 60.16
N HIS A 71 -16.24 -18.61 60.41
CA HIS A 71 -17.28 -18.54 59.40
C HIS A 71 -17.70 -17.09 59.15
N GLU A 72 -17.84 -16.26 60.20
CA GLU A 72 -18.13 -14.84 60.02
C GLU A 72 -16.96 -14.09 59.35
N SER A 73 -15.71 -14.41 59.70
CA SER A 73 -14.54 -13.80 59.07
C SER A 73 -14.40 -14.18 57.59
N SER A 74 -14.56 -15.46 57.25
CA SER A 74 -14.55 -15.92 55.85
C SER A 74 -15.65 -15.26 55.02
N LYS A 75 -16.87 -15.13 55.57
CA LYS A 75 -17.97 -14.44 54.91
C LYS A 75 -17.67 -12.96 54.65
N ARG A 76 -17.06 -12.25 55.60
CA ARG A 76 -16.66 -10.84 55.42
C ARG A 76 -15.60 -10.70 54.32
N VAL A 77 -14.61 -11.59 54.28
CA VAL A 77 -13.58 -11.61 53.23
C VAL A 77 -14.19 -11.89 51.86
N ALA A 78 -15.11 -12.86 51.77
CA ALA A 78 -15.82 -13.18 50.53
C ALA A 78 -16.65 -11.98 50.02
N VAL A 79 -17.36 -11.29 50.92
CA VAL A 79 -18.12 -10.07 50.56
C VAL A 79 -17.19 -8.97 50.07
N GLN A 80 -16.06 -8.72 50.75
CA GLN A 80 -15.08 -7.72 50.31
C GLN A 80 -14.48 -8.05 48.95
N ARG A 81 -14.15 -9.33 48.69
CA ARG A 81 -13.68 -9.78 47.37
C ARG A 81 -14.72 -9.56 46.29
N ASN A 82 -15.99 -9.86 46.57
CA ASN A 82 -17.08 -9.67 45.62
C ASN A 82 -17.32 -8.19 45.32
N LEU A 83 -17.25 -7.32 46.33
CA LEU A 83 -17.36 -5.87 46.15
C LEU A 83 -16.19 -5.34 45.31
N ALA A 84 -14.95 -5.72 45.64
CA ALA A 84 -13.79 -5.31 44.86
C ALA A 84 -13.85 -5.80 43.40
N ALA A 85 -14.31 -7.04 43.17
CA ALA A 85 -14.51 -7.56 41.82
C ALA A 85 -15.64 -6.83 41.07
N ALA A 86 -16.73 -6.48 41.76
CA ALA A 86 -17.82 -5.70 41.17
C ALA A 86 -17.36 -4.30 40.77
N ASP A 87 -16.57 -3.62 41.62
CA ASP A 87 -16.00 -2.31 41.34
C ASP A 87 -15.04 -2.37 40.13
N GLU A 88 -14.19 -3.41 40.04
CA GLU A 88 -13.30 -3.61 38.90
C GLU A 88 -14.08 -3.82 37.59
N ILE A 89 -15.15 -4.62 37.62
CA ILE A 89 -16.02 -4.84 36.46
C ILE A 89 -16.71 -3.54 36.07
N GLN A 90 -17.22 -2.78 37.03
CA GLN A 90 -17.92 -1.52 36.79
C GLN A 90 -16.98 -0.49 36.13
N GLU A 91 -15.73 -0.39 36.59
CA GLU A 91 -14.75 0.50 35.99
C GLU A 91 -14.38 0.07 34.56
N ARG A 92 -14.21 -1.24 34.33
CA ARG A 92 -13.99 -1.78 32.98
C ARG A 92 -15.17 -1.49 32.06
N MET A 93 -16.40 -1.68 32.53
CA MET A 93 -17.60 -1.38 31.76
C MET A 93 -17.64 0.10 31.39
N ARG A 94 -17.34 0.99 32.35
CA ARG A 94 -17.29 2.43 32.12
C ARG A 94 -16.28 2.79 31.02
N LEU A 95 -15.05 2.28 31.11
CA LEU A 95 -14.02 2.50 30.09
C LEU A 95 -14.46 2.02 28.71
N ILE A 96 -15.08 0.83 28.64
CA ILE A 96 -15.61 0.29 27.38
C ILE A 96 -16.73 1.17 26.82
N THR A 97 -17.64 1.66 27.66
CA THR A 97 -18.72 2.55 27.22
C THR A 97 -18.18 3.88 26.69
N GLU A 98 -17.22 4.49 27.39
CA GLU A 98 -16.58 5.74 26.95
C GLU A 98 -15.85 5.57 25.61
N GLN A 99 -15.14 4.45 25.43
CA GLN A 99 -14.50 4.12 24.15
C GLN A 99 -15.52 3.88 23.04
N THR A 100 -16.64 3.21 23.35
CA THR A 100 -17.71 2.96 22.37
C THR A 100 -18.35 4.26 21.91
N GLU A 101 -18.64 5.18 22.83
CA GLU A 101 -19.18 6.51 22.50
C GLU A 101 -18.19 7.35 21.69
N LEU A 102 -16.89 7.26 21.99
CA LEU A 102 -15.85 7.92 21.20
C LEU A 102 -15.82 7.39 19.76
N LEU A 103 -15.83 6.06 19.60
CA LEU A 103 -15.82 5.42 18.28
C LEU A 103 -17.07 5.77 17.49
N GLN A 104 -18.25 5.80 18.11
CA GLN A 104 -19.49 6.21 17.45
C GLN A 104 -19.40 7.65 16.93
N ARG A 105 -18.87 8.58 17.73
CA ARG A 105 -18.65 9.97 17.30
C ARG A 105 -17.68 10.06 16.12
N GLN A 106 -16.57 9.35 16.16
CA GLN A 106 -15.60 9.28 15.05
C GLN A 106 -16.22 8.67 13.78
N MET A 107 -17.04 7.64 13.92
CA MET A 107 -17.77 7.05 12.79
C MET A 107 -18.77 8.03 12.16
N GLU A 108 -19.47 8.83 12.96
CA GLU A 108 -20.37 9.85 12.44
C GLU A 108 -19.62 10.97 11.71
N GLU A 109 -18.53 11.46 12.29
CA GLU A 109 -17.69 12.50 11.68
C GLU A 109 -17.11 12.03 10.34
N THR A 110 -16.52 10.83 10.31
CA THR A 110 -15.99 10.24 9.07
C THR A 110 -17.09 10.01 8.03
N LYS A 111 -18.29 9.59 8.43
CA LYS A 111 -19.44 9.49 7.50
C LYS A 111 -19.82 10.86 6.92
N ARG A 112 -19.85 11.92 7.74
CA ARG A 112 -20.13 13.29 7.29
C ARG A 112 -19.05 13.77 6.30
N GLU A 113 -17.78 13.53 6.61
CA GLU A 113 -16.67 13.86 5.71
C GLU A 113 -16.78 13.12 4.36
N ILE A 114 -17.06 11.82 4.39
CA ILE A 114 -17.21 11.02 3.17
C ILE A 114 -18.37 11.55 2.32
N ALA A 115 -19.51 11.87 2.95
CA ALA A 115 -20.66 12.45 2.25
C ALA A 115 -20.31 13.80 1.60
N ALA A 116 -19.65 14.68 2.35
CA ALA A 116 -19.20 15.98 1.85
C ALA A 116 -18.21 15.85 0.67
N ARG A 117 -17.23 14.95 0.78
CA ARG A 117 -16.26 14.68 -0.31
C ARG A 117 -16.95 14.12 -1.54
N LYS A 118 -17.90 13.19 -1.37
CA LYS A 118 -18.69 12.64 -2.49
C LYS A 118 -19.51 13.72 -3.19
N ALA A 119 -20.18 14.59 -2.44
CA ALA A 119 -20.92 15.71 -2.99
C ALA A 119 -20.01 16.67 -3.77
N ALA A 120 -18.85 17.02 -3.22
CA ALA A 120 -17.87 17.87 -3.91
C ALA A 120 -17.33 17.24 -5.20
N ILE A 121 -17.07 15.93 -5.21
CA ILE A 121 -16.66 15.20 -6.43
C ILE A 121 -17.78 15.20 -7.47
N ALA A 122 -19.03 14.95 -7.06
CA ALA A 122 -20.18 14.95 -7.96
C ALA A 122 -20.37 16.34 -8.59
N GLN A 123 -20.25 17.41 -7.80
CA GLN A 123 -20.30 18.78 -8.30
C GLN A 123 -19.18 19.05 -9.31
N ARG A 124 -17.92 18.74 -8.98
CA ARG A 124 -16.79 18.91 -9.92
C ARG A 124 -16.98 18.14 -11.22
N ARG A 125 -17.56 16.92 -11.16
CA ARG A 125 -17.88 16.15 -12.38
C ARG A 125 -18.93 16.87 -13.22
N SER A 126 -20.00 17.35 -12.60
CA SER A 126 -21.04 18.13 -13.28
C SER A 126 -20.49 19.42 -13.90
N ASP A 127 -19.60 20.13 -13.19
CA ASP A 127 -18.94 21.34 -13.68
C ASP A 127 -18.03 21.02 -14.88
N LEU A 128 -17.26 19.93 -14.82
CA LEU A 128 -16.41 19.48 -15.92
C LEU A 128 -17.24 19.05 -17.14
N GLU A 129 -18.32 18.31 -16.94
CA GLU A 129 -19.25 17.93 -18.01
C GLU A 129 -19.87 19.17 -18.66
N SER A 130 -20.27 20.16 -17.85
CA SER A 130 -20.82 21.42 -18.33
C SER A 130 -19.77 22.26 -19.08
N ALA A 131 -18.54 22.32 -18.58
CA ALA A 131 -17.45 23.07 -19.22
C ALA A 131 -16.99 22.42 -20.54
N THR A 132 -16.96 21.08 -20.58
CA THR A 132 -16.59 20.31 -21.77
C THR A 132 -17.74 20.14 -22.76
N TYR A 133 -18.96 20.48 -22.35
CA TYR A 133 -20.14 20.43 -23.20
C TYR A 133 -19.91 21.20 -24.51
N ASN A 134 -20.13 20.50 -25.63
CA ASN A 134 -19.94 21.01 -26.99
C ASN A 134 -18.52 21.45 -27.38
N ILE A 135 -17.47 21.19 -26.59
CA ILE A 135 -16.09 21.43 -27.06
C ILE A 135 -15.79 20.56 -28.28
N ASP A 136 -16.07 19.26 -28.21
CA ASP A 136 -15.74 18.33 -29.30
C ASP A 136 -16.56 18.62 -30.57
N LYS A 137 -17.83 19.00 -30.40
CA LYS A 137 -18.67 19.43 -31.54
C LYS A 137 -18.12 20.69 -32.21
N ARG A 138 -17.66 21.68 -31.42
CA ARG A 138 -17.03 22.89 -31.95
C ARG A 138 -15.73 22.56 -32.69
N ARG A 139 -14.86 21.74 -32.08
CA ARG A 139 -13.61 21.28 -32.70
C ARG A 139 -13.86 20.53 -34.00
N ALA A 140 -14.82 19.61 -34.03
CA ALA A 140 -15.19 18.89 -35.24
C ALA A 140 -15.67 19.84 -36.35
N LYS A 141 -16.54 20.80 -36.01
CA LYS A 141 -17.01 21.81 -36.96
C LYS A 141 -15.86 22.67 -37.51
N GLU A 142 -14.94 23.11 -36.66
CA GLU A 142 -13.74 23.86 -37.07
C GLU A 142 -12.86 23.05 -38.02
N LEU A 143 -12.61 21.78 -37.71
CA LEU A 143 -11.85 20.89 -38.58
C LEU A 143 -12.54 20.68 -39.94
N ASP A 144 -13.86 20.53 -39.96
CA ASP A 144 -14.60 20.35 -41.20
C ASP A 144 -14.59 21.63 -42.07
N MET A 145 -14.66 22.81 -41.46
CA MET A 145 -14.46 24.09 -42.17
C MET A 145 -13.07 24.16 -42.82
N VAL A 146 -12.01 23.81 -42.08
CA VAL A 146 -10.64 23.79 -42.63
C VAL A 146 -10.51 22.78 -43.77
N LYS A 147 -11.10 21.59 -43.63
CA LYS A 147 -11.10 20.57 -44.70
C LYS A 147 -11.83 21.05 -45.95
N GLU A 148 -12.93 21.78 -45.82
CA GLU A 148 -13.64 22.35 -46.96
C GLU A 148 -12.75 23.37 -47.68
N VAL A 149 -12.14 24.31 -46.95
CA VAL A 149 -11.21 25.29 -47.52
C VAL A 149 -10.05 24.60 -48.24
N ILE A 150 -9.45 23.58 -47.64
CA ILE A 150 -8.38 22.79 -48.28
C ILE A 150 -8.87 22.16 -49.58
N ARG A 151 -10.09 21.59 -49.60
CA ARG A 151 -10.66 21.00 -50.82
C ARG A 151 -10.87 22.05 -51.90
N THR A 152 -11.40 23.22 -51.56
CA THR A 152 -11.62 24.31 -52.52
C THR A 152 -10.29 24.81 -53.11
N VAL A 153 -9.29 25.05 -52.25
CA VAL A 153 -7.96 25.53 -52.70
C VAL A 153 -7.28 24.50 -53.59
N LYS A 154 -7.30 23.21 -53.21
CA LYS A 154 -6.75 22.13 -54.05
C LYS A 154 -7.44 22.06 -55.40
N HIS A 155 -8.76 22.18 -55.43
CA HIS A 155 -9.49 22.16 -56.69
C HIS A 155 -9.11 23.34 -57.60
N ALA A 156 -8.99 24.55 -57.04
CA ALA A 156 -8.57 25.72 -57.79
C ALA A 156 -7.13 25.57 -58.32
N ASP A 157 -6.22 25.03 -57.50
CA ASP A 157 -4.84 24.74 -57.90
C ASP A 157 -4.77 23.70 -59.03
N ASP A 158 -5.52 22.60 -58.92
CA ASP A 158 -5.61 21.57 -59.97
C ASP A 158 -6.13 22.15 -61.29
N VAL A 159 -7.10 23.05 -61.24
CA VAL A 159 -7.65 23.72 -62.42
C VAL A 159 -6.59 24.63 -63.06
N GLY A 160 -5.95 25.49 -62.26
CA GLY A 160 -4.87 26.37 -62.74
C GLY A 160 -3.70 25.58 -63.33
N GLN A 161 -3.28 24.50 -62.66
CA GLN A 161 -2.21 23.63 -63.14
C GLN A 161 -2.55 23.01 -64.50
N ARG A 162 -3.80 22.59 -64.72
CA ARG A 162 -4.24 22.05 -66.03
C ARG A 162 -4.18 23.10 -67.13
N GLU A 163 -4.56 24.33 -66.84
CA GLU A 163 -4.48 25.45 -67.80
C GLU A 163 -3.04 25.81 -68.13
N ASP A 164 -2.16 25.83 -67.13
CA ASP A 164 -0.72 26.04 -67.31
C ASP A 164 -0.10 24.95 -68.18
N ILE A 165 -0.43 23.68 -67.93
CA ILE A 165 0.05 22.57 -68.75
C ILE A 165 -0.44 22.72 -70.20
N ARG A 166 -1.72 23.05 -70.41
CA ARG A 166 -2.26 23.29 -71.76
C ARG A 166 -1.53 24.42 -72.46
N SER A 167 -1.33 25.53 -71.76
CA SER A 167 -0.59 26.69 -72.28
C SER A 167 0.84 26.29 -72.64
N LYS A 168 1.57 25.61 -71.75
CA LYS A 168 2.93 25.13 -72.03
C LYS A 168 2.97 24.20 -73.24
N VAL A 169 2.05 23.24 -73.35
CA VAL A 169 1.96 22.36 -74.53
C VAL A 169 1.73 23.16 -75.81
N TRP A 170 0.83 24.14 -75.78
CA TRP A 170 0.56 25.01 -76.91
C TRP A 170 1.80 25.83 -77.32
N HIS A 171 2.47 26.48 -76.37
CA HIS A 171 3.70 27.23 -76.61
C HIS A 171 4.82 26.35 -77.14
N CYS A 172 5.03 25.16 -76.57
CA CYS A 172 6.01 24.19 -77.04
C CYS A 172 5.72 23.75 -78.48
N LYS A 173 4.45 23.52 -78.82
CA LYS A 173 4.05 23.16 -80.19
C LYS A 173 4.35 24.31 -81.17
N HIS A 174 3.97 25.54 -80.82
CA HIS A 174 4.27 26.69 -81.67
C HIS A 174 5.77 26.96 -81.80
N ALA A 175 6.54 26.86 -80.71
CA ALA A 175 7.99 26.99 -80.75
C ALA A 175 8.62 25.92 -81.65
N ALA A 176 8.13 24.68 -81.56
CA ALA A 176 8.55 23.58 -82.43
C ALA A 176 8.21 23.86 -83.90
N ASP A 177 7.00 24.36 -84.19
CA ASP A 177 6.58 24.73 -85.54
C ASP A 177 7.46 25.85 -86.12
N VAL A 178 7.73 26.91 -85.34
CA VAL A 178 8.61 28.03 -85.75
C VAL A 178 10.06 27.59 -85.94
N ALA A 179 10.56 26.67 -85.11
CA ALA A 179 11.88 26.07 -85.28
C ALA A 179 11.94 25.09 -86.49
N GLY A 180 10.80 24.80 -87.12
CA GLY A 180 10.72 23.87 -88.24
C GLY A 180 10.91 22.42 -87.81
N LEU A 181 10.48 22.04 -86.60
CA LEU A 181 10.48 20.66 -86.13
C LEU A 181 9.54 19.82 -86.98
N LYS A 182 10.06 18.79 -87.67
CA LYS A 182 9.28 17.88 -88.50
C LYS A 182 9.54 16.44 -88.10
N GLN A 183 8.48 15.65 -88.07
CA GLN A 183 8.54 14.22 -87.81
C GLN A 183 8.33 13.45 -89.12
N ARG A 184 9.25 12.54 -89.43
CA ARG A 184 9.16 11.65 -90.60
C ARG A 184 9.15 10.20 -90.14
N ARG A 185 8.18 9.42 -90.63
CA ARG A 185 8.16 7.97 -90.45
C ARG A 185 9.03 7.34 -91.52
N ARG A 186 10.02 6.53 -91.10
CA ARG A 186 10.85 5.73 -91.99
C ARG A 186 10.75 4.27 -91.60
N ARG A 187 10.55 3.39 -92.58
CA ARG A 187 10.65 1.94 -92.35
C ARG A 187 12.12 1.55 -92.32
N SER A 188 12.55 0.89 -91.24
CA SER A 188 13.85 0.24 -91.14
C SER A 188 13.88 -0.99 -92.05
N ARG A 189 15.08 -1.47 -92.38
CA ARG A 189 15.27 -2.71 -93.14
C ARG A 189 14.64 -3.93 -92.43
N ASP A 190 14.51 -3.87 -91.11
CA ASP A 190 13.94 -4.93 -90.26
C ASP A 190 12.39 -4.87 -90.16
N GLY A 191 11.73 -4.07 -91.00
CA GLY A 191 10.27 -3.90 -91.00
C GLY A 191 9.71 -3.00 -89.89
N GLN A 192 10.53 -2.60 -88.90
CA GLN A 192 10.12 -1.67 -87.85
C GLN A 192 9.99 -0.22 -88.37
N THR A 193 8.94 0.48 -87.97
CA THR A 193 8.75 1.90 -88.30
C THR A 193 9.44 2.77 -87.25
N LYS A 194 10.52 3.47 -87.64
CA LYS A 194 11.21 4.44 -86.77
C LYS A 194 10.74 5.87 -87.07
N LEU A 195 10.71 6.69 -86.03
CA LEU A 195 10.41 8.11 -86.11
C LEU A 195 11.72 8.90 -86.16
N GLU A 196 11.94 9.64 -87.24
CA GLU A 196 13.06 10.58 -87.35
C GLU A 196 12.54 12.01 -87.17
N TYR A 197 13.26 12.81 -86.40
CA TYR A 197 12.93 14.22 -86.15
C TYR A 197 13.95 15.14 -86.82
N TYR A 198 13.50 16.28 -87.34
CA TYR A 198 14.32 17.26 -88.03
C TYR A 198 14.00 18.67 -87.54
N ILE A 199 14.97 19.55 -87.31
CA ILE A 199 14.77 20.98 -87.00
C ILE A 199 15.46 21.79 -88.09
N GLY A 200 14.76 22.73 -88.73
CA GLY A 200 15.34 23.55 -89.80
C GLY A 200 15.95 22.76 -90.98
N GLY A 201 15.53 21.50 -91.17
CA GLY A 201 16.10 20.58 -92.17
C GLY A 201 17.28 19.72 -91.68
N VAL A 202 17.81 19.96 -90.48
CA VAL A 202 18.87 19.16 -89.86
C VAL A 202 18.26 18.02 -89.04
N ARG A 203 18.75 16.79 -89.23
CA ARG A 203 18.27 15.61 -88.49
C ARG A 203 18.71 15.67 -87.02
N ILE A 204 17.76 15.47 -86.10
CA ILE A 204 18.06 15.20 -84.70
C ILE A 204 18.36 13.70 -84.58
N HIS A 205 19.56 13.38 -84.12
CA HIS A 205 19.96 12.01 -83.83
C HIS A 205 19.46 11.59 -82.44
N ASP A 206 18.84 10.42 -82.34
CA ASP A 206 18.55 9.82 -81.04
C ASP A 206 19.88 9.45 -80.38
N LEU A 207 20.11 9.96 -79.17
CA LEU A 207 21.32 9.68 -78.39
C LEU A 207 21.46 8.18 -78.08
N ARG A 208 20.36 7.43 -78.10
CA ARG A 208 20.36 5.97 -77.94
C ARG A 208 20.94 5.25 -79.16
N ASP A 209 20.69 5.77 -80.37
CA ASP A 209 21.20 5.20 -81.63
C ASP A 209 22.70 5.52 -81.84
N LEU A 210 23.22 6.58 -81.20
CA LEU A 210 24.62 6.99 -81.28
C LEU A 210 25.57 6.10 -80.48
N ASN A 211 25.06 5.40 -79.46
CA ASN A 211 25.86 4.55 -78.57
C ASN A 211 25.98 3.08 -79.02
N CYS A 212 25.42 2.72 -80.19
CA CYS A 212 25.46 1.33 -80.68
C CYS A 212 26.70 0.97 -81.51
N THR A 213 27.75 1.81 -81.54
CA THR A 213 29.04 1.47 -82.17
C THR A 213 30.14 1.38 -81.13
N CYS A 214 30.08 0.35 -80.29
CA CYS A 214 31.21 -0.17 -79.52
C CYS A 214 31.06 -1.69 -79.35
N SER A 215 31.21 -2.43 -80.44
CA SER A 215 31.56 -3.85 -80.41
C SER A 215 32.28 -4.19 -81.72
N ASN A 216 33.58 -4.45 -81.58
CA ASN A 216 34.46 -5.01 -82.59
C ASN A 216 34.02 -6.42 -83.01
#